data_AF-A0A970SJN1-F1
#
_entry.id   AF-A0A970SJN1-F1
#
_cell.length_a   1.000
_cell.length_b   1.000
_cell.length_c   1.000
_cell.angle_alpha   90.00
_cell.angle_beta   90.00
_cell.angle_gamma   90.00
#
_symmetry.space_group_name_H-M   'P 1'
#
loop_
_entity.id
_entity.type
_entity.pdbx_description
1 polymer ?
#
loop_
_entity_poly.entity_id
_entity_poly.type
_entity_poly.pdbx_seq_one_letter_code
_entity_poly.pdbx_strand_id
1 'polypeptide(L)'
;MYFSDASPDYGGGLSLDELVGMTADEIYSTDLPNDQVFHATLRAAGQMLQSRLDFYRLVEIWADGHTVWHGNIKDDPVVTTPSGRLIRTQG
;
A
#
# COMPACT_ATOMS: atom_id res chain seq x y z
N MET A 1 -25.97 11.84 7.00
CA MET A 1 -24.62 12.13 6.46
C MET A 1 -24.39 11.09 5.38
N TYR A 2 -24.59 11.48 4.12
CA TYR A 2 -24.44 10.57 2.99
C TYR A 2 -22.95 10.48 2.65
N PHE A 3 -22.34 9.32 2.84
CA PHE A 3 -21.06 9.03 2.21
C PHE A 3 -21.37 8.79 0.74
N SER A 4 -20.89 9.69 -0.11
CA SER A 4 -20.95 9.52 -1.55
C SER A 4 -20.17 8.26 -1.93
N ASP A 5 -20.88 7.31 -2.52
CA ASP A 5 -20.43 6.01 -3.04
C ASP A 5 -19.61 6.17 -4.33
N ALA A 6 -18.63 7.08 -4.29
CA ALA A 6 -17.64 7.21 -5.36
C ALA A 6 -16.37 6.56 -4.84
N SER A 7 -16.21 5.27 -5.15
CA SER A 7 -14.86 4.74 -5.35
C SER A 7 -14.08 5.73 -6.23
N PRO A 8 -12.84 6.11 -5.86
CA PRO A 8 -12.09 7.07 -6.66
C PRO A 8 -12.00 6.55 -8.11
N ASP A 9 -12.52 7.33 -9.06
CA ASP A 9 -12.34 7.05 -10.48
C ASP A 9 -10.95 7.57 -10.89
N TYR A 10 -10.00 6.65 -11.01
CA TYR A 10 -8.62 6.93 -11.40
C TYR A 10 -8.45 7.15 -12.92
N GLY A 11 -9.54 7.16 -13.69
CA GLY A 11 -9.50 7.48 -15.12
C GLY A 11 -8.81 6.43 -15.99
N GLY A 12 -8.30 6.86 -17.14
CA GLY A 12 -7.75 6.02 -18.20
C GLY A 12 -6.41 5.36 -17.85
N GLY A 13 -6.45 4.34 -17.00
CA GLY A 13 -5.34 3.47 -16.67
C GLY A 13 -4.72 3.78 -15.32
N LEU A 14 -5.28 3.16 -14.28
CA LEU A 14 -4.71 3.17 -12.93
C LEU A 14 -3.25 2.68 -13.00
N SER A 15 -2.31 3.43 -12.43
CA SER A 15 -0.88 3.11 -12.40
C SER A 15 -0.39 2.88 -10.97
N LEU A 16 0.75 2.21 -10.81
CA LEU A 16 1.34 1.97 -9.49
C LEU A 16 1.60 3.26 -8.71
N ASP A 17 1.94 4.35 -9.41
CA ASP A 17 2.24 5.64 -8.79
C ASP A 17 1.02 6.27 -8.09
N GLU A 18 -0.20 5.94 -8.52
CA GLU A 18 -1.43 6.44 -7.88
C GLU A 18 -1.73 5.76 -6.55
N LEU A 19 -1.10 4.62 -6.27
CA LEU A 19 -1.18 3.97 -4.96
C LEU A 19 -0.29 4.67 -3.93
N VAL A 20 0.71 5.43 -4.37
CA VAL A 20 1.59 6.18 -3.47
C VAL A 20 0.77 7.24 -2.73
N GLY A 21 0.91 7.26 -1.41
CA GLY A 21 0.14 8.12 -0.51
C GLY A 21 -1.09 7.45 0.09
N MET A 22 -1.60 6.36 -0.51
CA MET A 22 -2.68 5.58 0.08
C MET A 22 -2.17 4.76 1.28
N THR A 23 -3.05 4.56 2.24
CA THR A 23 -2.84 3.66 3.37
C THR A 23 -2.90 2.19 2.94
N ALA A 24 -2.34 1.29 3.75
CA ALA A 24 -2.44 -0.13 3.50
C ALA A 24 -3.91 -0.61 3.42
N ASP A 25 -4.79 -0.06 4.28
CA ASP A 25 -6.21 -0.38 4.27
C ASP A 25 -6.91 0.08 2.97
N GLU A 26 -6.64 1.30 2.54
CA GLU A 26 -7.18 1.84 1.27
C GLU A 26 -6.73 0.99 0.08
N ILE A 27 -5.45 0.62 0.00
CA ILE A 27 -4.91 -0.20 -1.10
C ILE A 27 -5.55 -1.59 -1.09
N TYR A 28 -5.65 -2.23 0.08
CA TYR A 28 -6.18 -3.59 0.20
C TYR A 28 -7.69 -3.66 -0.08
N SER A 29 -8.41 -2.57 0.20
CA SER A 29 -9.85 -2.45 -0.03
C SER A 29 -10.23 -1.95 -1.42
N THR A 30 -9.27 -1.42 -2.17
CA THR A 30 -9.49 -0.94 -3.54
C THR A 30 -9.62 -2.11 -4.51
N ASP A 31 -10.60 -2.04 -5.42
CA ASP A 31 -10.74 -2.98 -6.52
C ASP A 31 -9.68 -2.67 -7.61
N LEU A 32 -8.47 -3.17 -7.39
CA LEU A 32 -7.37 -2.99 -8.33
C LEU A 32 -7.49 -3.96 -9.51
N PRO A 33 -7.03 -3.57 -10.72
CA PRO A 33 -6.96 -4.47 -11.85
C PRO A 33 -6.21 -5.75 -11.48
N ASN A 34 -6.72 -6.90 -11.94
CA ASN A 34 -6.05 -8.18 -11.77
C ASN A 34 -4.85 -8.32 -12.73
N ASP A 35 -3.86 -7.44 -12.55
CA ASP A 35 -2.62 -7.39 -13.29
C ASP A 35 -1.47 -7.72 -12.33
N GLN A 36 -0.49 -8.46 -12.83
CA GLN A 36 0.70 -8.88 -12.09
C GLN A 36 1.45 -7.68 -11.49
N VAL A 37 1.38 -6.52 -12.13
CA VAL A 37 2.02 -5.29 -11.66
C VAL A 37 1.52 -4.86 -10.27
N PHE A 38 0.26 -5.11 -9.93
CA PHE A 38 -0.33 -4.73 -8.63
C PHE A 38 -0.17 -5.79 -7.53
N HIS A 39 0.17 -7.04 -7.89
CA HIS A 39 0.18 -8.17 -6.96
C HIS A 39 1.16 -7.98 -5.80
N ALA A 40 2.32 -7.36 -6.04
CA ALA A 40 3.32 -7.09 -5.01
C ALA A 40 2.78 -6.08 -3.97
N THR A 41 2.18 -4.99 -4.45
CA THR A 41 1.61 -3.93 -3.61
C THR A 41 0.40 -4.42 -2.82
N LEU A 42 -0.50 -5.19 -3.43
CA LEU A 42 -1.63 -5.85 -2.76
C LEU A 42 -1.18 -6.82 -1.67
N ARG A 43 -0.18 -7.65 -1.98
CA ARG A 43 0.40 -8.56 -0.99
C ARG A 43 1.01 -7.79 0.17
N ALA A 44 1.76 -6.72 -0.12
CA ALA A 44 2.39 -5.90 0.90
C ALA A 44 1.35 -5.21 1.80
N ALA A 45 0.30 -4.62 1.22
CA ALA A 45 -0.82 -4.06 1.98
C ALA A 45 -1.44 -5.11 2.91
N GLY A 46 -1.70 -6.33 2.41
CA GLY A 46 -2.20 -7.43 3.24
C GLY A 46 -1.27 -7.81 4.40
N GLN A 47 0.05 -7.74 4.22
CA GLN A 47 1.02 -7.99 5.30
C GLN A 47 1.04 -6.86 6.34
N MET A 48 0.87 -5.62 5.90
CA MET A 48 0.73 -4.46 6.78
C MET A 48 -0.52 -4.61 7.66
N LEU A 49 -1.67 -5.00 7.07
CA LEU A 49 -2.92 -5.27 7.80
C LEU A 49 -2.75 -6.39 8.83
N GLN A 50 -2.15 -7.52 8.44
CA GLN A 50 -1.85 -8.64 9.36
C GLN A 50 -0.98 -8.22 10.55
N SER A 51 -0.18 -7.17 10.38
CA SER A 51 0.73 -6.64 11.38
C SER A 51 0.17 -5.44 12.15
N ARG A 52 -1.11 -5.08 11.94
CA ARG A 52 -1.79 -3.93 12.54
C ARG A 52 -1.14 -2.58 12.19
N LEU A 53 -0.67 -2.46 10.95
CA LEU A 53 -0.04 -1.26 10.38
C LEU A 53 -0.95 -0.64 9.31
N ASP A 54 -2.26 -0.75 9.50
CA ASP A 54 -3.32 -0.47 8.51
C ASP A 54 -3.26 0.97 7.99
N PHE A 55 -2.86 1.90 8.86
CA PHE A 55 -2.79 3.35 8.57
C PHE A 55 -1.44 3.81 8.00
N TYR A 56 -0.47 2.91 7.80
CA TYR A 56 0.80 3.28 7.19
C TYR A 56 0.57 3.60 5.72
N ARG A 57 1.14 4.71 5.25
CA ARG A 57 1.02 5.13 3.86
C ARG A 57 2.13 4.53 3.03
N LEU A 58 1.79 4.06 1.84
CA LEU A 58 2.76 3.69 0.82
C LEU A 58 3.51 4.96 0.38
N VAL A 59 4.84 4.91 0.40
CA VAL A 59 5.71 6.03 0.01
C VAL A 59 6.44 5.74 -1.29
N GLU A 60 6.81 4.48 -1.52
CA GLU A 60 7.59 4.10 -2.69
C GLU A 60 7.35 2.63 -3.06
N ILE A 61 7.40 2.35 -4.36
CA ILE A 61 7.41 1.00 -4.92
C ILE A 61 8.68 0.86 -5.73
N TRP A 62 9.46 -0.18 -5.48
CA TRP A 62 10.68 -0.46 -6.23
C TRP A 62 10.42 -1.44 -7.37
N ALA A 63 11.26 -1.39 -8.41
CA ALA A 63 11.12 -2.24 -9.59
C ALA A 63 11.20 -3.74 -9.31
N ASP A 64 11.81 -4.15 -8.18
CA ASP A 64 11.90 -5.54 -7.76
C ASP A 64 10.73 -6.01 -6.89
N GLY A 65 9.75 -5.13 -6.64
CA GLY A 65 8.53 -5.42 -5.87
C GLY A 65 8.63 -5.13 -4.37
N HIS A 66 9.73 -4.55 -3.88
CA HIS A 66 9.73 -3.98 -2.53
C HIS A 66 8.79 -2.77 -2.46
N THR A 67 8.21 -2.56 -1.28
CA THR A 67 7.38 -1.39 -0.98
C THR A 67 7.82 -0.75 0.32
N VAL A 68 7.84 0.58 0.34
CA VAL A 68 8.23 1.38 1.49
C VAL A 68 6.99 2.05 2.06
N TRP A 69 6.80 1.92 3.36
CA TRP A 69 5.65 2.41 4.09
C TRP A 69 6.11 3.32 5.22
N HIS A 70 5.31 4.33 5.55
CA HIS A 70 5.62 5.24 6.65
C HIS A 70 4.41 5.45 7.55
N GLY A 71 4.65 5.35 8.86
CA GLY A 71 3.65 5.60 9.89
C GLY A 71 3.38 7.09 10.10
N ASN A 72 2.60 7.41 11.14
CA ASN A 72 2.35 8.81 11.53
C ASN A 72 3.48 9.38 12.42
N ILE A 73 4.39 8.53 12.89
CA ILE A 73 5.53 8.90 13.73
C ILE A 73 6.73 9.13 12.82
N LYS A 74 7.54 10.14 13.12
CA LYS A 74 8.79 10.41 12.41
C LYS A 74 9.76 9.23 12.61
N ASP A 75 10.47 8.85 11.54
CA ASP A 75 11.50 7.81 11.55
C ASP A 75 10.96 6.40 11.83
N ASP A 76 9.73 6.12 11.38
CA ASP A 76 9.06 4.82 11.49
C ASP A 76 8.76 4.20 10.11
N PRO A 77 9.81 3.90 9.31
CA PRO A 77 9.63 3.24 8.03
C PRO A 77 9.48 1.72 8.19
N VAL A 78 8.63 1.14 7.35
CA VAL A 78 8.50 -0.30 7.18
C VAL A 78 8.70 -0.63 5.71
N VAL A 79 9.57 -1.59 5.43
CA VAL A 79 9.77 -2.12 4.08
C VAL A 79 9.15 -3.51 4.01
N THR A 80 8.30 -3.75 3.02
CA THR A 80 7.83 -5.10 2.71
C THR A 80 8.59 -5.64 1.52
N THR A 81 9.15 -6.85 1.66
CA THR A 81 9.81 -7.56 0.54
C THR A 81 8.79 -8.12 -0.44
N PRO A 82 9.18 -8.48 -1.67
CA PRO A 82 8.29 -9.14 -2.63
C PRO A 82 7.68 -10.45 -2.11
N SER A 83 8.37 -11.13 -1.18
CA SER A 83 7.91 -12.34 -0.50
C SER A 83 6.95 -12.07 0.66
N GLY A 84 6.71 -10.81 1.02
CA GLY A 84 5.83 -10.41 2.13
C GLY A 84 6.52 -10.31 3.49
N ARG A 85 7.86 -10.35 3.57
CA ARG A 85 8.57 -10.15 4.83
C ARG A 85 8.59 -8.66 5.17
N LEU A 86 8.25 -8.32 6.42
CA LEU A 86 8.41 -6.96 6.93
C LEU A 86 9.82 -6.75 7.49
N ILE A 87 10.42 -5.63 7.12
CA ILE A 87 11.69 -5.12 7.61
C ILE A 87 11.40 -3.76 8.24
N ARG A 88 11.72 -3.63 9.53
CA ARG A 88 11.57 -2.38 10.27
C ARG A 88 12.77 -2.18 11.18
N THR A 89 13.23 -0.95 11.31
CA THR A 89 14.13 -0.58 12.40
C THR A 89 13.33 -0.58 13.69
N GLN A 90 13.80 -1.26 14.75
CA GLN A 90 13.18 -1.08 16.06
C GLN A 90 13.49 0.37 16.50
N GLY A 91 12.42 1.12 16.80
CA GLY A 91 12.53 2.41 17.50
C GLY A 91 12.98 2.22 18.94
#